data_AF-A0A1B0CZ48-F1
#
_entry.id   AF-A0A1B0CZ48-F1
#
_cell.length_a   1.000
_cell.length_b   1.000
_cell.length_c   1.000
_cell.angle_alpha   90.00
_cell.angle_beta   90.00
_cell.angle_gamma   90.00
#
_symmetry.space_group_name_H-M   'P 1'
#
loop_
_entity.id
_entity.type
_entity.pdbx_description
1 polymer ?
#
loop_
_entity_poly.entity_id
_entity_poly.type
_entity_poly.pdbx_seq_one_letter_code
_entity_poly.pdbx_strand_id
1 'polypeptide(L)'
;PTRFPIVGTKWIYFWHYKLNQLHSVYKDLNRRYGRIVLEVGDGIPVVHLFAKQDIEKVLKYPSKYPFRPPSEIFVYHRKARADRYSSCGIVNEQGETWHKLRCGLTPNLTSPRILIGFLPILNEICDDFIELIKIKRNEDNIIVNFQELVNALGLEALCALLLGRRMGFLAENPSDQVKNLASAVKALFITQRDSFFGTGLWKYLPTKTWRDFVRSEDTIYE
;
A
#
# COMPACT_ATOMS: atom_id res chain seq x y z
N PRO A 1 21.98 -9.04 12.65
CA PRO A 1 23.06 -8.34 11.92
C PRO A 1 23.97 -7.58 12.87
N THR A 2 25.24 -7.38 12.53
CA THR A 2 26.18 -6.56 13.34
C THR A 2 25.67 -5.13 13.43
N ARG A 3 25.64 -4.57 14.64
CA ARG A 3 25.23 -3.20 14.89
C ARG A 3 26.43 -2.27 14.75
N PHE A 4 26.38 -1.34 13.79
CA PHE A 4 27.36 -0.26 13.69
C PHE A 4 26.91 0.99 14.44
N PRO A 5 27.86 1.84 14.90
CA PRO A 5 27.53 3.13 15.49
C PRO A 5 26.67 3.97 14.54
N ILE A 6 25.71 4.73 15.09
CA ILE A 6 24.81 5.65 14.38
C ILE A 6 23.79 4.95 13.47
N VAL A 7 24.23 4.11 12.51
CA VAL A 7 23.35 3.47 11.50
C VAL A 7 22.72 2.16 11.96
N GLY A 8 23.17 1.60 13.08
CA GLY A 8 22.64 0.35 13.63
C GLY A 8 22.85 -0.83 12.70
N THR A 9 21.79 -1.58 12.38
CA THR A 9 21.80 -2.70 11.42
C THR A 9 21.37 -2.29 10.02
N LYS A 10 20.93 -1.04 9.80
CA LYS A 10 20.38 -0.58 8.52
C LYS A 10 21.41 -0.52 7.37
N TRP A 11 22.70 -0.58 7.67
CA TRP A 11 23.77 -0.59 6.67
C TRP A 11 23.61 -1.71 5.63
N ILE A 12 22.94 -2.82 5.98
CA ILE A 12 22.66 -3.92 5.06
C ILE A 12 21.84 -3.48 3.84
N TYR A 13 20.98 -2.48 3.99
CA TYR A 13 20.10 -1.97 2.93
C TYR A 13 20.79 -1.00 1.98
N PHE A 14 21.95 -0.46 2.35
CA PHE A 14 22.66 0.49 1.49
C PHE A 14 23.51 -0.20 0.43
N TRP A 15 24.11 -1.36 0.76
CA TRP A 15 25.16 -1.96 -0.06
C TRP A 15 24.81 -3.35 -0.58
N HIS A 16 24.09 -4.15 0.21
CA HIS A 16 23.86 -5.57 -0.10
C HIS A 16 22.48 -5.86 -0.69
N TYR A 17 21.49 -5.02 -0.42
CA TYR A 17 20.10 -5.30 -0.77
C TYR A 17 19.46 -4.18 -1.57
N LYS A 18 18.60 -4.57 -2.51
CA LYS A 18 17.78 -3.63 -3.27
C LYS A 18 16.45 -3.42 -2.55
N LEU A 19 16.00 -2.17 -2.44
CA LEU A 19 14.73 -1.82 -1.78
C LEU A 19 13.49 -2.42 -2.46
N ASN A 20 13.59 -2.80 -3.73
CA ASN A 20 12.52 -3.52 -4.44
C ASN A 20 12.53 -5.04 -4.19
N GLN A 21 13.46 -5.56 -3.38
CA GLN A 21 13.60 -6.99 -3.05
C GLN A 21 13.67 -7.22 -1.53
N LEU A 22 12.94 -6.44 -0.73
CA LEU A 22 12.91 -6.58 0.73
C LEU A 22 12.53 -8.00 1.22
N HIS A 23 11.68 -8.71 0.47
CA HIS A 23 11.34 -10.09 0.76
C HIS A 23 12.57 -11.02 0.77
N SER A 24 13.53 -10.79 -0.12
CA SER A 24 14.81 -11.52 -0.16
C SER A 24 15.67 -11.20 1.06
N VAL A 25 15.62 -9.97 1.55
CA VAL A 25 16.31 -9.57 2.79
C VAL A 25 15.75 -10.35 3.96
N TYR A 26 14.42 -10.37 4.13
CA TYR A 26 13.77 -11.12 5.21
C TYR A 26 14.07 -12.62 5.14
N LYS A 27 14.09 -13.20 3.94
CA LYS A 27 14.50 -14.61 3.73
C LYS A 27 15.94 -14.85 4.17
N ASP A 28 16.87 -13.96 3.83
CA ASP A 28 18.28 -14.10 4.21
C ASP A 28 18.49 -13.87 5.71
N LEU A 29 17.76 -12.92 6.33
CA LEU A 29 17.79 -12.69 7.77
C LEU A 29 17.38 -13.97 8.53
N ASN A 30 16.28 -14.61 8.14
CA ASN A 30 15.85 -15.87 8.73
C ASN A 30 16.91 -16.98 8.54
N ARG A 31 17.46 -17.09 7.32
CA ARG A 31 18.49 -18.10 7.02
C ARG A 31 19.75 -17.92 7.88
N ARG A 32 20.21 -16.68 8.09
CA ARG A 32 21.48 -16.40 8.78
C ARG A 32 21.36 -16.36 10.30
N TYR A 33 20.26 -15.81 10.82
CA TYR A 33 20.12 -15.49 12.24
C TYR A 33 19.01 -16.32 12.92
N GLY A 34 18.22 -17.08 12.16
CA GLY A 34 17.16 -17.94 12.68
C GLY A 34 15.82 -17.25 12.83
N ARG A 35 14.96 -17.85 13.66
CA ARG A 35 13.51 -17.55 13.73
C ARG A 35 13.13 -16.17 14.27
N ILE A 36 14.03 -15.53 15.03
CA ILE A 36 13.82 -14.22 15.65
C ILE A 36 15.07 -13.40 15.39
N VAL A 37 14.89 -12.21 14.81
CA VAL A 37 16.01 -11.33 14.44
C VAL A 37 15.71 -9.91 14.91
N LEU A 38 16.68 -9.31 15.60
CA LEU A 38 16.61 -7.91 16.00
C LEU A 38 17.33 -7.04 14.96
N GLU A 39 16.60 -6.05 14.44
CA GLU A 39 17.14 -4.92 13.72
C GLU A 39 17.03 -3.66 14.57
N VAL A 40 18.09 -2.85 14.57
CA VAL A 40 18.18 -1.60 15.35
C VAL A 40 18.57 -0.49 14.39
N GLY A 41 17.84 0.62 14.39
CA GLY A 41 18.10 1.76 13.51
C GLY A 41 17.72 3.07 14.19
N ASP A 42 16.92 3.89 13.49
CA ASP A 42 16.53 5.27 13.86
C ASP A 42 15.58 5.37 15.07
N GLY A 43 15.94 4.74 16.18
CA GLY A 43 15.28 4.92 17.48
C GLY A 43 14.37 3.76 17.92
N ILE A 44 13.61 3.14 17.01
CA ILE A 44 12.70 2.03 17.35
C ILE A 44 13.31 0.69 16.90
N PRO A 45 13.63 -0.24 17.82
CA PRO A 45 14.06 -1.58 17.45
C PRO A 45 12.93 -2.36 16.77
N VAL A 46 13.27 -3.10 15.72
CA VAL A 46 12.34 -3.97 14.99
C VAL A 46 12.72 -5.43 15.26
N VAL A 47 11.76 -6.20 15.75
CA VAL A 47 11.92 -7.65 15.95
C VAL A 47 11.20 -8.37 14.82
N HIS A 48 11.96 -9.06 13.97
CA HIS A 48 11.44 -9.90 12.90
C HIS A 48 11.10 -11.27 13.46
N LEU A 49 9.88 -11.73 13.20
CA LEU A 49 9.38 -13.03 13.64
C LEU A 49 9.09 -13.89 12.41
N PHE A 50 9.70 -15.07 12.34
CA PHE A 50 9.54 -15.99 11.21
C PHE A 50 8.76 -17.26 11.56
N ALA A 51 8.65 -17.62 12.84
CA ALA A 51 7.91 -18.80 13.28
C ALA A 51 6.43 -18.48 13.51
N LYS A 52 5.55 -19.43 13.14
CA LYS A 52 4.09 -19.32 13.32
C LYS A 52 3.72 -18.98 14.77
N GLN A 53 4.31 -19.67 15.74
CA GLN A 53 3.97 -19.51 17.16
C GLN A 53 4.28 -18.11 17.69
N ASP A 54 5.38 -17.51 17.23
CA ASP A 54 5.77 -16.16 17.63
C ASP A 54 4.85 -15.09 17.03
N ILE A 55 4.51 -15.24 15.75
CA ILE A 55 3.55 -14.36 15.05
C ILE A 55 2.17 -14.45 15.72
N GLU A 56 1.71 -15.67 16.01
CA GLU A 56 0.44 -15.92 16.68
C GLU A 56 0.40 -15.27 18.07
N LYS A 57 1.50 -15.35 18.84
CA LYS A 57 1.62 -14.71 20.15
C LYS A 57 1.45 -13.19 20.06
N VAL A 58 2.04 -12.54 19.05
CA VAL A 58 1.89 -11.09 18.84
C VAL A 58 0.47 -10.74 18.38
N LEU A 59 -0.08 -11.48 17.42
CA LEU A 59 -1.43 -11.21 16.89
C LEU A 59 -2.55 -11.44 17.93
N LYS A 60 -2.36 -12.39 18.86
CA LYS A 60 -3.30 -12.66 19.96
C LYS A 60 -3.07 -11.79 21.18
N TYR A 61 -2.06 -10.91 21.18
CA TYR A 61 -1.81 -10.03 22.30
C TYR A 61 -3.04 -9.12 22.52
N PRO A 62 -3.64 -9.13 23.72
CA PRO A 62 -4.86 -8.37 23.98
C PRO A 62 -4.55 -6.87 23.97
N SER A 63 -4.92 -6.21 22.88
CA SER A 63 -4.84 -4.75 22.76
C SER A 63 -6.15 -4.21 22.21
N LYS A 64 -6.73 -3.25 22.94
CA LYS A 64 -7.89 -2.48 22.46
C LYS A 64 -7.54 -1.63 21.23
N TYR A 65 -6.30 -1.17 21.16
CA TYR A 65 -5.77 -0.32 20.10
C TYR A 65 -4.44 -0.90 19.60
N PRO A 66 -4.44 -1.89 18.69
CA PRO A 66 -3.22 -2.39 18.08
C PRO A 66 -2.46 -1.24 17.43
N PHE A 67 -1.16 -1.16 17.72
CA PHE A 67 -0.29 -0.14 17.17
C PHE A 67 0.42 -0.65 15.92
N ARG A 68 0.31 0.11 14.84
CA ARG A 68 1.10 -0.09 13.60
C ARG A 68 1.76 1.24 13.26
N PRO A 69 3.10 1.33 13.20
CA PRO A 69 3.77 2.57 12.82
C PRO A 69 3.14 3.18 11.55
N PRO A 70 2.66 4.44 11.60
CA PRO A 70 1.99 5.04 10.47
C PRO A 70 2.99 5.41 9.38
N SER A 71 2.50 5.60 8.16
CA SER A 71 3.33 6.13 7.09
C SER A 71 3.50 7.64 7.29
N GLU A 72 4.67 8.05 7.79
CA GLU A 72 4.90 9.44 8.19
C GLU A 72 4.65 10.46 7.09
N ILE A 73 4.96 10.15 5.83
CA ILE A 73 4.69 11.04 4.69
C ILE A 73 3.21 11.35 4.51
N PHE A 74 2.33 10.36 4.71
CA PHE A 74 0.88 10.56 4.69
C PHE A 74 0.41 11.37 5.88
N VAL A 75 0.89 11.05 7.08
CA VAL A 75 0.51 11.77 8.30
C VAL A 75 0.91 13.24 8.19
N TYR A 76 2.13 13.53 7.72
CA TYR A 76 2.63 14.88 7.55
C TYR A 76 1.79 15.66 6.53
N HIS A 77 1.56 15.09 5.34
CA HIS A 77 0.74 15.74 4.31
C HIS A 77 -0.69 15.99 4.76
N ARG A 78 -1.39 14.97 5.26
CA ARG A 78 -2.82 15.07 5.56
C ARG A 78 -3.10 15.96 6.76
N LYS A 79 -2.21 15.99 7.77
CA LYS A 79 -2.32 16.96 8.88
C LYS A 79 -2.14 18.41 8.41
N ALA A 80 -1.28 18.66 7.42
CA ALA A 80 -1.10 19.98 6.83
C ALA A 80 -2.26 20.39 5.91
N ARG A 81 -3.16 19.46 5.56
CA ARG A 81 -4.28 19.63 4.63
C ARG A 81 -5.62 19.38 5.31
N ALA A 82 -5.83 20.02 6.46
CA ALA A 82 -7.07 19.93 7.23
C ALA A 82 -8.31 20.46 6.46
N ASP A 83 -8.08 21.26 5.41
CA ASP A 83 -9.10 21.68 4.43
C ASP A 83 -9.69 20.52 3.63
N ARG A 84 -8.93 19.42 3.48
CA ARG A 84 -9.31 18.24 2.68
C ARG A 84 -9.50 16.98 3.50
N TYR A 85 -8.75 16.83 4.60
CA TYR A 85 -8.70 15.60 5.37
C TYR A 85 -9.14 15.83 6.82
N SER A 86 -10.22 15.16 7.21
CA SER A 86 -10.68 15.12 8.61
C SER A 86 -9.84 14.19 9.50
N SER A 87 -9.01 13.32 8.90
CA SER A 87 -8.09 12.42 9.59
C SER A 87 -6.96 11.96 8.65
N CYS A 88 -5.95 11.28 9.18
CA CYS A 88 -4.91 10.61 8.40
C CYS A 88 -5.39 9.32 7.71
N GLY A 89 -6.65 8.93 7.93
CA GLY A 89 -7.29 7.72 7.42
C GLY A 89 -6.97 6.48 8.26
N ILE A 90 -7.84 5.47 8.16
CA ILE A 90 -7.80 4.24 8.99
C ILE A 90 -6.45 3.51 8.97
N VAL A 91 -5.67 3.65 7.89
CA VAL A 91 -4.36 2.99 7.75
C VAL A 91 -3.27 3.68 8.57
N ASN A 92 -3.38 5.00 8.81
CA ASN A 92 -2.34 5.81 9.47
C ASN A 92 -2.78 6.36 10.84
N GLU A 93 -4.06 6.35 11.16
CA GLU A 93 -4.54 6.69 12.51
C GLU A 93 -4.17 5.63 13.54
N GLN A 94 -4.08 6.03 14.82
CA GLN A 94 -3.81 5.15 15.95
C GLN A 94 -4.82 5.39 17.09
N GLY A 95 -4.81 4.52 18.11
CA GLY A 95 -5.56 4.74 19.33
C GLY A 95 -7.08 4.81 19.12
N GLU A 96 -7.73 5.74 19.82
CA GLU A 96 -9.19 5.90 19.79
C GLU A 96 -9.71 6.36 18.42
N THR A 97 -8.99 7.25 17.74
CA THR A 97 -9.37 7.72 16.40
C THR A 97 -9.39 6.56 15.40
N TRP A 98 -8.33 5.74 15.41
CA TRP A 98 -8.30 4.50 14.62
C TRP A 98 -9.48 3.59 14.95
N HIS A 99 -9.76 3.37 16.24
CA HIS A 99 -10.84 2.50 16.67
C HIS A 99 -12.21 3.00 16.20
N LYS A 100 -12.47 4.30 16.34
CA LYS A 100 -13.71 4.92 15.85
C LYS A 100 -13.89 4.72 14.34
N LEU A 101 -12.85 4.97 13.55
CA LEU A 101 -12.86 4.73 12.10
C LEU A 101 -13.08 3.24 11.78
N ARG A 102 -12.36 2.34 12.48
CA ARG A 102 -12.45 0.89 12.27
C ARG A 102 -13.84 0.35 12.55
N CYS A 103 -14.43 0.75 13.68
CA CYS A 103 -15.79 0.35 14.07
C CYS A 103 -16.85 0.89 13.12
N GLY A 104 -16.69 2.12 12.58
CA GLY A 104 -17.65 2.70 11.64
C GLY A 104 -17.58 2.12 10.23
N LEU A 105 -16.37 1.81 9.74
CA LEU A 105 -16.15 1.41 8.34
C LEU A 105 -16.22 -0.11 8.13
N THR A 106 -15.60 -0.89 9.01
CA THR A 106 -15.39 -2.33 8.77
C THR A 106 -16.69 -3.13 8.66
N PRO A 107 -17.69 -2.94 9.55
CA PRO A 107 -18.92 -3.74 9.49
C PRO A 107 -19.67 -3.57 8.16
N ASN A 108 -19.68 -2.36 7.61
CA ASN A 108 -20.30 -2.09 6.31
C ASN A 108 -19.46 -2.72 5.18
N LEU A 109 -18.17 -2.43 5.12
CA LEU A 109 -17.30 -2.92 4.05
C LEU A 109 -17.19 -4.45 3.99
N THR A 110 -17.32 -5.13 5.14
CA THR A 110 -17.21 -6.59 5.24
C THR A 110 -18.57 -7.28 5.42
N SER A 111 -19.68 -6.54 5.32
CA SER A 111 -21.01 -7.10 5.45
C SER A 111 -21.29 -8.10 4.33
N PRO A 112 -21.73 -9.33 4.64
CA PRO A 112 -22.14 -10.31 3.64
C PRO A 112 -23.19 -9.73 2.68
N ARG A 113 -24.11 -8.89 3.16
CA ARG A 113 -25.12 -8.25 2.31
C ARG A 113 -24.49 -7.35 1.25
N ILE A 114 -23.50 -6.54 1.63
CA ILE A 114 -22.79 -5.64 0.71
C ILE A 114 -21.96 -6.46 -0.29
N LEU A 115 -21.21 -7.45 0.21
CA LEU A 115 -20.36 -8.28 -0.63
C LEU A 115 -21.17 -9.13 -1.62
N ILE A 116 -22.26 -9.76 -1.18
CA ILE A 116 -23.15 -10.55 -2.05
C ILE A 116 -23.86 -9.64 -3.06
N GLY A 117 -24.33 -8.46 -2.62
CA GLY A 117 -24.96 -7.49 -3.51
C GLY A 117 -24.02 -6.91 -4.56
N PHE A 118 -22.71 -6.92 -4.30
CA PHE A 118 -21.68 -6.48 -5.25
C PHE A 118 -21.34 -7.54 -6.31
N LEU A 119 -21.64 -8.82 -6.08
CA LEU A 119 -21.27 -9.91 -7.00
C LEU A 119 -21.76 -9.72 -8.44
N PRO A 120 -23.00 -9.26 -8.72
CA PRO A 120 -23.44 -9.01 -10.09
C PRO A 120 -22.56 -7.99 -10.82
N ILE A 121 -22.23 -6.88 -10.16
CA ILE A 121 -21.36 -5.83 -10.71
C ILE A 121 -19.94 -6.38 -10.91
N LEU A 122 -19.45 -7.19 -9.97
CA LEU A 122 -18.14 -7.82 -10.11
C LEU A 122 -18.08 -8.79 -11.29
N ASN A 123 -19.16 -9.53 -11.55
CA ASN A 123 -19.24 -10.42 -12.73
C ASN A 123 -19.17 -9.62 -14.03
N GLU A 124 -19.93 -8.51 -14.15
CA GLU A 124 -19.85 -7.61 -15.31
C GLU A 124 -18.42 -7.06 -15.51
N ILE A 125 -17.75 -6.67 -14.41
CA ILE A 125 -16.35 -6.22 -14.45
C ILE A 125 -15.41 -7.33 -14.92
N CYS A 126 -15.64 -8.58 -14.51
CA CYS A 126 -14.88 -9.73 -14.99
C CYS A 126 -15.12 -10.02 -16.47
N ASP A 127 -16.35 -9.88 -16.94
CA ASP A 127 -16.69 -10.04 -18.37
C ASP A 127 -15.99 -8.97 -19.21
N ASP A 128 -16.03 -7.70 -18.79
CA ASP A 128 -15.31 -6.60 -19.44
C ASP A 128 -13.79 -6.85 -19.49
N PHE A 129 -13.23 -7.41 -18.42
CA PHE A 129 -11.82 -7.77 -18.36
C PHE A 129 -11.47 -8.91 -19.33
N ILE A 130 -12.34 -9.92 -19.47
CA ILE A 130 -12.16 -11.00 -20.45
C ILE A 130 -12.19 -10.45 -21.87
N GLU A 131 -13.11 -9.53 -22.19
CA GLU A 131 -13.14 -8.89 -23.49
C GLU A 131 -11.88 -8.05 -23.75
N LEU A 132 -11.41 -7.29 -22.75
CA LEU A 132 -10.17 -6.53 -22.87
C LEU A 132 -8.95 -7.43 -23.13
N ILE A 133 -8.87 -8.59 -22.48
CA ILE A 133 -7.84 -9.61 -22.72
C ILE A 133 -7.88 -10.09 -24.18
N LYS A 134 -9.07 -10.37 -24.71
CA LYS A 134 -9.24 -10.82 -26.12
C LYS A 134 -8.78 -9.78 -27.13
N ILE A 135 -8.96 -8.49 -26.81
CA ILE A 135 -8.53 -7.36 -27.66
C ILE A 135 -7.02 -7.13 -27.55
N LYS A 136 -6.43 -7.24 -26.35
CA LYS A 136 -5.03 -6.89 -26.09
C LYS A 136 -4.03 -8.03 -26.37
N ARG A 137 -4.48 -9.27 -26.59
CA ARG A 137 -3.59 -10.36 -27.00
C ARG A 137 -3.08 -10.14 -28.42
N ASN A 138 -1.81 -10.44 -28.66
CA ASN A 138 -1.23 -10.44 -30.00
C ASN A 138 -1.62 -11.72 -30.78
N GLU A 139 -1.11 -11.86 -32.00
CA GLU A 139 -1.36 -13.02 -32.87
C GLU A 139 -0.93 -14.36 -32.23
N ASP A 140 0.09 -14.34 -31.37
CA ASP A 140 0.58 -15.51 -30.62
C ASP A 140 -0.23 -15.80 -29.34
N ASN A 141 -1.35 -15.10 -29.10
CA ASN A 141 -2.13 -15.14 -27.85
C ASN A 141 -1.36 -14.69 -26.59
N ILE A 142 -0.36 -13.82 -26.75
CA ILE A 142 0.44 -13.25 -25.68
C ILE A 142 -0.05 -11.83 -25.37
N ILE A 143 -0.18 -11.53 -24.08
CA ILE A 143 -0.46 -10.16 -23.61
C ILE A 143 0.82 -9.55 -23.06
N VAL A 144 1.27 -8.47 -23.70
CA VAL A 144 2.38 -7.67 -23.20
C VAL A 144 1.90 -6.88 -21.98
N ASN A 145 2.67 -6.92 -20.89
CA ASN A 145 2.40 -6.17 -19.66
C ASN A 145 1.04 -6.47 -18.99
N PHE A 146 0.70 -7.76 -18.89
CA PHE A 146 -0.54 -8.24 -18.25
C PHE A 146 -0.80 -7.65 -16.85
N GLN A 147 0.26 -7.30 -16.12
CA GLN A 147 0.15 -6.64 -14.81
C GLN A 147 -0.65 -5.33 -14.86
N GLU A 148 -0.55 -4.54 -15.94
CA GLU A 148 -1.34 -3.32 -16.07
C GLU A 148 -2.82 -3.59 -16.22
N LEU A 149 -3.20 -4.64 -16.96
CA LEU A 149 -4.60 -5.05 -17.09
C LEU A 149 -5.16 -5.53 -15.74
N VAL A 150 -4.39 -6.31 -14.99
CA VAL A 150 -4.81 -6.79 -13.66
C VAL A 150 -4.93 -5.64 -12.66
N ASN A 151 -4.03 -4.65 -12.73
CA ASN A 151 -4.14 -3.45 -11.90
C ASN A 151 -5.41 -2.64 -12.24
N ALA A 152 -5.73 -2.50 -13.53
CA ALA A 152 -6.94 -1.83 -14.01
C ALA A 152 -8.21 -2.55 -13.52
N LEU A 153 -8.24 -3.89 -13.60
CA LEU A 153 -9.31 -4.71 -13.03
C LEU A 153 -9.50 -4.45 -11.53
N GLY A 154 -8.39 -4.45 -10.77
CA GLY A 154 -8.44 -4.19 -9.33
C GLY A 154 -8.97 -2.79 -9.00
N LEU A 155 -8.55 -1.77 -9.75
CA LEU A 155 -9.04 -0.39 -9.58
C LEU A 155 -10.53 -0.27 -9.93
N GLU A 156 -10.97 -0.87 -11.05
CA GLU A 156 -12.38 -0.87 -11.45
C GLU A 156 -13.27 -1.52 -10.37
N ALA A 157 -12.87 -2.70 -9.88
CA ALA A 157 -13.60 -3.41 -8.84
C ALA A 157 -13.65 -2.62 -7.52
N LEU A 158 -12.53 -2.03 -7.09
CA LEU A 158 -12.48 -1.23 -5.86
C LEU A 158 -13.33 0.04 -5.97
N CYS A 159 -13.24 0.77 -7.09
CA CYS A 159 -14.05 1.97 -7.29
C CYS A 159 -15.54 1.63 -7.40
N ALA A 160 -15.90 0.53 -8.08
CA ALA A 160 -17.29 0.07 -8.15
C ALA A 160 -17.85 -0.28 -6.77
N LEU A 161 -17.07 -0.98 -5.93
CA LEU A 161 -17.47 -1.33 -4.56
C LEU A 161 -17.58 -0.11 -3.64
N LEU A 162 -16.60 0.79 -3.69
CA LEU A 162 -16.47 1.89 -2.72
C LEU A 162 -17.25 3.15 -3.13
N LEU A 163 -17.30 3.45 -4.43
CA LEU A 163 -17.93 4.65 -4.98
C LEU A 163 -19.28 4.36 -5.64
N GLY A 164 -19.64 3.08 -5.80
CA GLY A 164 -20.89 2.68 -6.45
C GLY A 164 -20.94 3.02 -7.94
N ARG A 165 -19.78 3.19 -8.60
CA ARG A 165 -19.70 3.55 -10.02
C ARG A 165 -18.57 2.86 -10.77
N ARG A 166 -18.82 2.61 -12.05
CA ARG A 166 -17.82 2.20 -13.04
C ARG A 166 -16.96 3.42 -13.40
N MET A 167 -15.64 3.28 -13.34
CA MET A 167 -14.70 4.37 -13.64
C MET A 167 -14.19 4.30 -15.07
N GLY A 168 -14.22 3.11 -15.68
CA GLY A 168 -13.78 2.90 -17.06
C GLY A 168 -12.28 2.57 -17.18
N PHE A 169 -11.66 2.00 -16.14
CA PHE A 169 -10.27 1.51 -16.21
C PHE A 169 -10.11 0.36 -17.20
N LEU A 170 -11.19 -0.39 -17.46
CA LEU A 170 -11.21 -1.52 -18.39
C LEU A 170 -11.64 -1.14 -19.83
N ALA A 171 -11.90 0.14 -20.10
CA ALA A 171 -12.17 0.58 -21.46
C ALA A 171 -10.95 0.34 -22.36
N GLU A 172 -11.17 0.01 -23.64
CA GLU A 172 -10.07 -0.14 -24.60
C GLU A 172 -9.21 1.13 -24.69
N ASN A 173 -9.88 2.28 -24.62
CA ASN A 173 -9.31 3.63 -24.60
C ASN A 173 -9.84 4.42 -23.39
N PRO A 174 -9.24 4.26 -22.19
CA PRO A 174 -9.65 5.01 -21.01
C PRO A 174 -9.41 6.51 -21.20
N SER A 175 -10.24 7.33 -20.55
CA SER A 175 -10.05 8.78 -20.55
C SER A 175 -8.73 9.16 -19.87
N ASP A 176 -8.19 10.34 -20.19
CA ASP A 176 -6.94 10.80 -19.59
C ASP A 176 -7.07 10.98 -18.07
N GLN A 177 -8.25 11.36 -17.58
CA GLN A 177 -8.53 11.41 -16.15
C GLN A 177 -8.35 10.04 -15.47
N VAL A 178 -8.87 8.97 -16.07
CA VAL A 178 -8.76 7.60 -15.54
C VAL A 178 -7.31 7.13 -15.58
N LYS A 179 -6.58 7.41 -16.67
CA LYS A 179 -5.14 7.10 -16.78
C LYS A 179 -4.31 7.86 -15.74
N ASN A 180 -4.63 9.13 -15.52
CA ASN A 180 -3.96 9.98 -14.53
C ASN A 180 -4.21 9.46 -13.11
N LEU A 181 -5.44 9.06 -12.78
CA LEU A 181 -5.78 8.48 -11.49
C LEU A 181 -5.01 7.16 -11.26
N ALA A 182 -5.00 6.24 -12.23
CA ALA A 182 -4.24 4.99 -12.13
C ALA A 182 -2.73 5.26 -11.92
N SER A 183 -2.18 6.21 -12.66
CA SER A 183 -0.78 6.61 -12.57
C SER A 183 -0.45 7.24 -11.21
N ALA A 184 -1.34 8.10 -10.69
CA ALA A 184 -1.20 8.73 -9.38
C ALA A 184 -1.22 7.69 -8.25
N VAL A 185 -2.14 6.71 -8.29
CA VAL A 185 -2.17 5.62 -7.30
C VAL A 185 -0.86 4.81 -7.32
N LYS A 186 -0.33 4.48 -8.51
CA LYS A 186 0.96 3.78 -8.65
C LYS A 186 2.11 4.62 -8.09
N ALA A 187 2.17 5.90 -8.42
CA ALA A 187 3.19 6.83 -7.92
C ALA A 187 3.12 7.01 -6.40
N LEU A 188 1.92 7.00 -5.82
CA LEU A 188 1.69 7.06 -4.39
C LEU A 188 2.34 5.87 -3.65
N PHE A 189 2.16 4.65 -4.15
CA PHE A 189 2.82 3.47 -3.56
C PHE A 189 4.35 3.50 -3.68
N ILE A 190 4.87 4.00 -4.81
CA ILE A 190 6.32 4.15 -5.03
C ILE A 190 6.90 5.16 -4.03
N THR A 191 6.28 6.33 -3.92
CA THR A 191 6.74 7.39 -3.02
C THR A 191 6.58 7.01 -1.55
N GLN A 192 5.56 6.24 -1.20
CA GLN A 192 5.44 5.63 0.14
C GLN A 192 6.63 4.72 0.47
N ARG A 193 6.97 3.79 -0.44
CA ARG A 193 8.14 2.89 -0.28
C ARG A 193 9.42 3.71 -0.13
N ASP A 194 9.65 4.65 -1.02
CA ASP A 194 10.88 5.45 -1.06
C ASP A 194 10.99 6.39 0.15
N SER A 195 9.85 6.86 0.67
CA SER A 195 9.78 7.62 1.92
C SER A 195 10.20 6.78 3.14
N PHE A 196 9.74 5.53 3.20
CA PHE A 196 9.97 4.64 4.35
C PHE A 196 11.37 4.03 4.38
N PHE A 197 11.86 3.59 3.22
CA PHE A 197 13.15 2.90 3.10
C PHE A 197 14.29 3.77 2.56
N GLY A 198 13.99 4.98 2.09
CA GLY A 198 14.99 5.93 1.62
C GLY A 198 15.65 6.72 2.76
N THR A 199 16.30 7.82 2.39
CA THR A 199 17.13 8.64 3.30
C THR A 199 16.33 9.48 4.30
N GLY A 200 15.01 9.57 4.16
CA GLY A 200 14.17 10.44 4.99
C GLY A 200 14.33 11.95 4.74
N LEU A 201 15.13 12.37 3.75
CA LEU A 201 15.39 13.78 3.45
C LEU A 201 14.14 14.60 3.10
N TRP A 202 13.07 13.92 2.65
CA TRP A 202 11.78 14.54 2.36
C TRP A 202 11.17 15.28 3.57
N LYS A 203 11.58 14.94 4.80
CA LYS A 203 11.14 15.60 6.04
C LYS A 203 11.72 17.02 6.20
N TYR A 204 12.84 17.30 5.54
CA TYR A 204 13.59 18.55 5.70
C TYR A 204 13.61 19.39 4.42
N LEU A 205 13.57 18.73 3.26
CA LEU A 205 13.66 19.38 1.95
C LEU A 205 12.56 18.85 1.03
N PRO A 206 12.05 19.67 0.08
CA PRO A 206 11.09 19.24 -0.92
C PRO A 206 11.78 18.35 -1.96
N THR A 207 12.09 17.11 -1.60
CA THR A 207 12.72 16.13 -2.50
C THR A 207 11.77 15.73 -3.64
N LYS A 208 12.29 15.03 -4.65
CA LYS A 208 11.45 14.45 -5.71
C LYS A 208 10.36 13.54 -5.14
N THR A 209 10.70 12.69 -4.17
CA THR A 209 9.74 11.81 -3.47
C THR A 209 8.59 12.59 -2.85
N TRP A 210 8.88 13.72 -2.20
CA TRP A 210 7.84 14.58 -1.62
C TRP A 210 6.95 15.22 -2.67
N ARG A 211 7.53 15.83 -3.72
CA ARG A 211 6.76 16.49 -4.78
C ARG A 211 5.86 15.53 -5.54
N ASP A 212 6.38 14.34 -5.87
CA ASP A 212 5.61 13.31 -6.55
C ASP A 212 4.49 12.75 -5.66
N PHE A 213 4.74 12.61 -4.35
CA PHE A 213 3.73 12.19 -3.38
C PHE A 213 2.59 13.20 -3.29
N VAL A 214 2.90 14.49 -3.11
CA VAL A 214 1.89 15.55 -3.01
C VAL A 214 1.07 15.63 -4.28
N ARG A 215 1.71 15.63 -5.46
CA ARG A 215 1.01 15.61 -6.74
C ARG A 215 0.07 14.42 -6.86
N SER A 216 0.50 13.24 -6.42
CA SER A 216 -0.33 12.03 -6.46
C SER A 216 -1.53 12.12 -5.53
N GLU A 217 -1.37 12.62 -4.30
CA GLU A 217 -2.50 12.84 -3.39
C GLU A 217 -3.46 13.91 -3.91
N ASP A 218 -2.97 14.99 -4.52
CA ASP A 218 -3.81 16.02 -5.13
C ASP A 218 -4.62 15.45 -6.30
N THR A 219 -3.98 14.71 -7.23
CA THR A 219 -4.68 14.07 -8.36
C THR A 219 -5.69 13.00 -7.93
N ILE A 220 -5.48 12.31 -6.81
CA ILE A 220 -6.43 11.32 -6.29
C ILE A 220 -7.63 12.00 -5.61
N TYR A 221 -7.42 13.19 -5.03
CA TYR A 221 -8.48 13.93 -4.35
C TYR A 221 -9.44 14.63 -5.32
N GLU A 222 -8.90 15.15 -6.43
CA GLU A 222 -9.65 15.83 -7.51
C GLU A 222 -10.50 14.88 -8.35
#